data_AF-A0A897NKT8-F1
#
_entry.id   AF-A0A897NKT8-F1
#
_cell.length_a   1.000
_cell.length_b   1.000
_cell.length_c   1.000
_cell.angle_alpha   90.00
_cell.angle_beta   90.00
_cell.angle_gamma   90.00
#
_symmetry.space_group_name_H-M   'P 1'
#
loop_
_entity.id
_entity.type
_entity.pdbx_description
1 polymer ?
#
loop_
_entity_poly.entity_id
_entity_poly.type
_entity_poly.pdbx_seq_one_letter_code
_entity_poly.pdbx_strand_id
1 'polypeptide(L)'
;MASVSASHLILFIASVLVAASVAGTITNTVGRLSEGVSEQGDALSQDVRTDVEVISDSGAQIYNRTGDENVTLLVKNTGSRILPANGDQLTVLLDGAFQSDIEVTVVDGENPDSWRPGDVVRVEFATPDLASGDHRVKVSINGDEEVFRFNV
;
A
#
# COMPACT_ATOMS: atom_id res chain seq x y z
N MET A 1 -0.89 -68.65 -19.97
CA MET A 1 -1.72 -67.78 -19.13
C MET A 1 -0.94 -66.86 -18.19
N ALA A 2 0.33 -67.15 -17.83
CA ALA A 2 1.15 -66.28 -16.95
C ALA A 2 1.59 -64.94 -17.58
N SER A 3 1.79 -64.87 -18.90
CA SER A 3 2.26 -63.65 -19.59
C SER A 3 1.26 -62.49 -19.55
N VAL A 4 -0.04 -62.79 -19.60
CA VAL A 4 -1.11 -61.78 -19.54
C VAL A 4 -1.15 -61.12 -18.16
N SER A 5 -0.89 -61.86 -17.07
CA SER A 5 -0.89 -61.33 -15.71
C SER A 5 0.26 -60.33 -15.47
N ALA A 6 1.45 -60.61 -16.03
CA ALA A 6 2.60 -59.71 -15.92
C ALA A 6 2.35 -58.36 -16.61
N SER A 7 1.73 -58.35 -17.80
CA SER A 7 1.39 -57.10 -18.51
C SER A 7 0.35 -56.26 -17.75
N HIS A 8 -0.66 -56.89 -17.15
CA HIS A 8 -1.65 -56.16 -16.34
C HIS A 8 -1.03 -55.53 -15.09
N LEU A 9 -0.09 -56.22 -14.43
CA LEU A 9 0.63 -55.69 -13.27
C LEU A 9 1.46 -54.44 -13.65
N ILE A 10 2.16 -54.48 -14.78
CA ILE A 10 2.98 -53.37 -15.26
C ILE A 10 2.10 -52.14 -15.57
N LEU A 11 0.98 -52.34 -16.27
CA LEU A 11 0.04 -51.26 -16.59
C LEU A 11 -0.61 -50.68 -15.33
N PHE A 12 -0.93 -51.53 -14.35
CA PHE A 12 -1.45 -51.07 -13.07
C PHE A 12 -0.45 -50.15 -12.35
N ILE A 13 0.80 -50.57 -12.21
CA ILE A 13 1.85 -49.75 -11.57
C ILE A 13 2.07 -48.45 -12.33
N ALA A 14 2.16 -48.50 -13.67
CA ALA A 14 2.31 -47.31 -14.50
C ALA A 14 1.15 -46.32 -14.29
N SER A 15 -0.09 -46.81 -14.23
CA SER A 15 -1.26 -45.96 -13.99
C SER A 15 -1.24 -45.30 -12.61
N VAL A 16 -0.80 -46.02 -11.57
CA VAL A 16 -0.67 -45.49 -10.21
C VAL A 16 0.41 -44.40 -10.14
N LEU A 17 1.54 -44.58 -10.83
CA LEU A 17 2.60 -43.56 -10.88
C LEU A 17 2.14 -42.27 -11.58
N VAL A 18 1.40 -42.41 -12.69
CA VAL A 18 0.81 -41.26 -13.39
C VAL A 18 -0.22 -40.57 -12.49
N ALA A 19 -1.10 -41.34 -11.86
CA ALA A 19 -2.11 -40.81 -10.93
C ALA A 19 -1.47 -40.08 -9.75
N ALA A 20 -0.42 -40.65 -9.15
CA ALA A 20 0.32 -40.02 -8.05
C ALA A 20 0.98 -38.71 -8.47
N SER A 21 1.55 -38.67 -9.69
CA SER A 21 2.17 -37.46 -10.25
C SER A 21 1.14 -36.34 -10.45
N VAL A 22 -0.01 -36.67 -11.06
CA VAL A 22 -1.12 -35.72 -11.25
C VAL A 22 -1.65 -35.22 -9.91
N ALA A 23 -1.90 -36.12 -8.96
CA ALA A 23 -2.34 -35.76 -7.61
C ALA A 23 -1.34 -34.81 -6.92
N GLY A 24 -0.04 -35.06 -7.02
CA GLY A 24 1.00 -34.18 -6.50
C GLY A 24 0.94 -32.77 -7.10
N THR A 25 0.80 -32.66 -8.42
CA THR A 25 0.70 -31.34 -9.09
C THR A 25 -0.56 -30.56 -8.71
N ILE A 26 -1.70 -31.25 -8.55
CA ILE A 26 -2.95 -30.63 -8.13
C ILE A 26 -2.82 -30.12 -6.71
N THR A 27 -2.34 -30.94 -5.78
CA THR A 27 -2.15 -30.54 -4.37
C THR A 27 -1.24 -29.32 -4.24
N ASN A 28 -0.12 -29.29 -4.97
CA ASN A 28 0.79 -28.14 -4.96
C ASN A 28 0.13 -26.88 -5.54
N THR A 29 -0.68 -27.04 -6.60
CA THR A 29 -1.36 -25.91 -7.25
C THR A 29 -2.46 -25.34 -6.35
N VAL A 30 -3.24 -26.20 -5.71
CA VAL A 30 -4.25 -25.79 -4.73
C VAL A 30 -3.58 -25.12 -3.54
N GLY A 31 -2.47 -25.66 -3.03
CA GLY A 31 -1.71 -25.04 -1.93
C GLY A 31 -1.28 -23.60 -2.25
N ARG A 32 -0.64 -23.40 -3.41
CA ARG A 32 -0.24 -22.05 -3.88
C ARG A 32 -1.43 -21.12 -4.09
N LEU A 33 -2.53 -21.64 -4.63
CA LEU A 33 -3.74 -20.85 -4.80
C LEU A 33 -4.31 -20.41 -3.45
N SER A 34 -4.36 -21.31 -2.47
CA SER A 34 -4.84 -20.99 -1.12
C SER A 34 -3.97 -19.94 -0.44
N GLU A 35 -2.64 -20.04 -0.57
CA GLU A 35 -1.69 -19.05 -0.07
C GLU A 35 -1.93 -17.68 -0.72
N GLY A 36 -1.99 -17.62 -2.05
CA GLY A 36 -2.24 -16.36 -2.77
C GLY A 36 -3.60 -15.73 -2.45
N VAL A 37 -4.64 -16.54 -2.21
CA VAL A 37 -5.95 -16.04 -1.76
C VAL A 37 -5.87 -15.46 -0.34
N SER A 38 -5.12 -16.10 0.56
CA SER A 38 -4.92 -15.60 1.92
C SER A 38 -4.18 -14.26 1.91
N GLU A 39 -3.07 -14.18 1.17
CA GLU A 39 -2.28 -12.95 1.03
C GLU A 39 -3.12 -11.80 0.44
N GLN A 40 -3.91 -12.08 -0.60
CA GLN A 40 -4.80 -11.10 -1.19
C GLN A 40 -5.88 -10.63 -0.21
N GLY A 41 -6.40 -11.53 0.62
CA GLY A 41 -7.36 -11.20 1.69
C GLY A 41 -6.73 -10.30 2.75
N ASP A 42 -5.50 -10.59 3.14
CA ASP A 42 -4.76 -9.77 4.12
C ASP A 42 -4.43 -8.37 3.56
N ALA A 43 -4.01 -8.28 2.30
CA ALA A 43 -3.75 -7.01 1.63
C ALA A 43 -5.02 -6.16 1.52
N LEU A 44 -6.13 -6.75 1.05
CA LEU A 44 -7.43 -6.07 0.97
C LEU A 44 -7.93 -5.63 2.35
N SER A 45 -7.74 -6.46 3.38
CA SER A 45 -8.10 -6.10 4.75
C SER A 45 -7.26 -4.93 5.28
N GLN A 46 -6.00 -4.82 4.86
CA GLN A 46 -5.15 -3.68 5.21
C GLN A 46 -5.60 -2.41 4.50
N ASP A 47 -5.93 -2.52 3.21
CA ASP A 47 -6.45 -1.42 2.39
C ASP A 47 -7.75 -0.86 2.99
N VAL A 48 -8.76 -1.71 3.21
CA VAL A 48 -10.05 -1.31 3.82
C VAL A 48 -9.93 -0.72 5.23
N ARG A 49 -8.89 -1.08 5.99
CA ARG A 49 -8.67 -0.55 7.35
C ARG A 49 -7.79 0.69 7.38
N THR A 50 -7.13 1.00 6.27
CA THR A 50 -6.33 2.20 6.08
C THR A 50 -7.24 3.24 5.43
N ASP A 51 -7.36 4.38 6.09
CA ASP A 51 -8.16 5.50 5.59
C ASP A 51 -7.48 6.74 6.17
N VAL A 52 -7.08 7.65 5.31
CA VAL A 52 -6.46 8.91 5.68
C VAL A 52 -7.19 10.06 5.03
N GLU A 53 -7.24 11.21 5.69
CA GLU A 53 -7.94 12.39 5.18
C GLU A 53 -7.01 13.61 5.27
N VAL A 54 -6.94 14.41 4.20
CA VAL A 54 -6.22 15.68 4.25
C VAL A 54 -7.08 16.73 4.92
N ILE A 55 -6.69 17.17 6.12
CA ILE A 55 -7.42 18.17 6.91
C ILE A 55 -6.89 19.60 6.73
N SER A 56 -5.91 19.79 5.85
CA SER A 56 -5.40 21.11 5.49
C SER A 56 -6.48 21.98 4.84
N ASP A 57 -6.49 23.27 5.16
CA ASP A 57 -7.39 24.26 4.54
C ASP A 57 -6.71 24.93 3.34
N SER A 58 -7.36 24.89 2.18
CA SER A 58 -6.91 25.58 0.95
C SER A 58 -6.78 27.10 1.09
N GLY A 59 -7.44 27.71 2.09
CA GLY A 59 -7.31 29.13 2.40
C GLY A 59 -6.20 29.47 3.41
N ALA A 60 -5.57 28.47 4.01
CA ALA A 60 -4.41 28.65 4.88
C ALA A 60 -3.11 28.72 4.06
N GLN A 61 -2.02 29.12 4.70
CA GLN A 61 -0.69 29.14 4.06
C GLN A 61 -0.16 27.71 3.90
N ILE A 62 -0.53 27.06 2.79
CA ILE A 62 -0.08 25.70 2.42
C ILE A 62 1.31 25.72 1.81
N TYR A 63 1.64 26.77 1.07
CA TYR A 63 2.96 26.98 0.46
C TYR A 63 3.68 28.16 1.11
N ASN A 64 4.92 27.95 1.53
CA ASN A 64 5.74 29.00 2.12
C ASN A 64 6.69 29.66 1.10
N ARG A 65 6.17 30.62 0.34
CA ARG A 65 6.96 31.39 -0.65
C ARG A 65 8.01 32.34 -0.03
N THR A 66 7.89 32.69 1.25
CA THR A 66 8.77 33.67 1.92
C THR A 66 9.85 33.00 2.78
N GLY A 67 9.84 31.66 2.88
CA GLY A 67 10.75 30.85 3.68
C GLY A 67 11.42 29.75 2.85
N ASP A 68 11.38 28.51 3.33
CA ASP A 68 12.09 27.37 2.76
C ASP A 68 11.44 26.78 1.47
N GLU A 69 10.47 27.48 0.86
CA GLU A 69 9.74 27.05 -0.34
C GLU A 69 9.17 25.62 -0.22
N ASN A 70 8.58 25.33 0.93
CA ASN A 70 7.99 24.03 1.25
C ASN A 70 6.45 24.06 1.18
N VAL A 71 5.88 22.89 0.86
CA VAL A 71 4.45 22.62 1.00
C VAL A 71 4.23 21.85 2.29
N THR A 72 3.33 22.35 3.14
CA THR A 72 2.97 21.72 4.41
C THR A 72 1.52 21.22 4.35
N LEU A 73 1.33 19.92 4.53
CA LEU A 73 0.02 19.27 4.56
C LEU A 73 -0.22 18.58 5.89
N LEU A 74 -1.45 18.67 6.40
CA LEU A 74 -1.90 17.97 7.59
C LEU A 74 -2.79 16.81 7.14
N VAL A 75 -2.39 15.60 7.50
CA VAL A 75 -3.10 14.38 7.14
C VAL A 75 -3.50 13.65 8.42
N LYS A 76 -4.78 13.31 8.54
CA LYS A 76 -5.33 12.61 9.68
C LYS A 76 -5.57 11.15 9.34
N ASN A 77 -5.24 10.23 10.26
CA ASN A 77 -5.61 8.83 10.10
C ASN A 77 -7.06 8.66 10.58
N THR A 78 -7.97 8.47 9.64
CA THR A 78 -9.41 8.23 9.85
C THR A 78 -9.76 6.74 9.89
N GLY A 79 -8.80 5.88 9.54
CA GLY A 79 -8.91 4.43 9.56
C GLY A 79 -8.83 3.82 10.96
N SER A 80 -8.66 2.50 10.98
CA SER A 80 -8.63 1.70 12.22
C SER A 80 -7.28 1.06 12.50
N ARG A 81 -6.30 1.24 11.60
CA ARG A 81 -4.96 0.68 11.69
C ARG A 81 -3.94 1.75 12.07
N ILE A 82 -2.92 1.35 12.83
CA ILE A 82 -1.74 2.17 13.10
C ILE A 82 -0.84 2.14 11.87
N LEU A 83 -0.48 3.31 11.37
CA LEU A 83 0.44 3.50 10.25
C LEU A 83 1.81 3.93 10.78
N PRO A 84 2.92 3.57 10.12
CA PRO A 84 4.22 4.12 10.48
C PRO A 84 4.29 5.59 10.06
N ALA A 85 4.81 6.45 10.95
CA ALA A 85 4.99 7.86 10.66
C ALA A 85 6.34 8.10 9.95
N ASN A 86 6.55 7.45 8.81
CA ASN A 86 7.75 7.64 7.99
C ASN A 86 7.39 7.94 6.53
N GLY A 87 8.27 8.67 5.84
CA GLY A 87 8.10 9.02 4.44
C GLY A 87 8.17 7.83 3.48
N ASP A 88 8.75 6.70 3.90
CA ASP A 88 8.98 5.54 3.03
C ASP A 88 7.69 4.83 2.57
N GLN A 89 6.64 4.85 3.39
CA GLN A 89 5.34 4.26 3.03
C GLN A 89 4.35 5.26 2.44
N LEU A 90 4.67 6.56 2.53
CA LEU A 90 3.82 7.63 2.06
C LEU A 90 4.26 8.06 0.67
N THR A 91 3.40 7.88 -0.32
CA THR A 91 3.65 8.39 -1.66
C THR A 91 2.99 9.76 -1.79
N VAL A 92 3.77 10.79 -2.09
CA VAL A 92 3.26 12.14 -2.36
C VAL A 92 3.57 12.51 -3.80
N LEU A 93 2.54 12.99 -4.53
CA LEU A 93 2.66 13.51 -5.88
C LEU A 93 2.16 14.95 -5.92
N LEU A 94 2.98 15.88 -6.39
CA LEU A 94 2.57 17.25 -6.71
C LEU A 94 2.39 17.38 -8.22
N ASP A 95 1.18 17.71 -8.68
CA ASP A 95 0.82 17.83 -10.09
C ASP A 95 1.19 16.61 -10.96
N GLY A 96 1.29 15.44 -10.32
CA GLY A 96 1.69 14.18 -10.96
C GLY A 96 3.20 13.88 -10.91
N ALA A 97 4.02 14.77 -10.34
CA ALA A 97 5.43 14.53 -10.08
C ALA A 97 5.65 13.96 -8.68
N PHE A 98 6.31 12.80 -8.61
CA PHE A 98 6.68 12.13 -7.35
C PHE A 98 7.69 12.96 -6.56
N GLN A 99 7.46 13.08 -5.25
CA GLN A 99 8.34 13.77 -4.31
C GLN A 99 9.12 12.74 -3.50
N SER A 100 10.46 12.82 -3.52
CA SER A 100 11.32 11.83 -2.85
C SER A 100 11.75 12.22 -1.44
N ASP A 101 11.95 13.52 -1.20
CA ASP A 101 12.35 14.04 0.11
C ASP A 101 11.11 14.58 0.83
N ILE A 102 10.43 13.67 1.54
CA ILE A 102 9.23 13.97 2.32
C ILE A 102 9.57 13.79 3.80
N GLU A 103 9.34 14.83 4.58
CA GLU A 103 9.39 14.80 6.04
C GLU A 103 7.98 14.56 6.59
N VAL A 104 7.85 13.54 7.45
CA VAL A 104 6.58 13.19 8.10
C VAL A 104 6.78 13.29 9.60
N THR A 105 6.00 14.16 10.24
CA THR A 105 6.07 14.38 11.69
C THR A 105 4.69 14.24 12.32
N VAL A 106 4.53 13.41 13.36
CA VAL A 106 3.27 13.34 14.11
C VAL A 106 3.07 14.62 14.91
N VAL A 107 1.92 15.28 14.72
CA VAL A 107 1.58 16.58 15.35
C VAL A 107 0.88 16.39 16.69
N ASP A 108 0.00 15.40 16.80
CA ASP A 108 -0.93 15.25 17.93
C ASP A 108 -0.93 13.83 18.53
N GLY A 109 0.24 13.21 18.65
CA GLY A 109 0.39 11.82 19.10
C GLY A 109 1.35 11.65 20.28
N GLU A 110 1.11 10.62 21.11
CA GLU A 110 2.00 10.24 22.21
C GLU A 110 3.33 9.65 21.72
N ASN A 111 3.38 9.15 20.48
CA ASN A 111 4.55 8.51 19.90
C ASN A 111 4.88 9.12 18.53
N PRO A 112 6.08 9.70 18.34
CA PRO A 112 6.48 10.34 17.08
C PRO A 112 6.62 9.38 15.91
N ASP A 113 6.81 8.08 16.15
CA ASP A 113 7.04 7.08 15.10
C ASP A 113 5.76 6.34 14.67
N SER A 114 4.63 6.63 15.33
CA SER A 114 3.39 5.88 15.19
C SER A 114 2.22 6.80 14.89
N TRP A 115 1.66 6.68 13.69
CA TRP A 115 0.48 7.40 13.25
C TRP A 115 -0.78 6.58 13.56
N ARG A 116 -1.34 6.77 14.76
CA ARG A 116 -2.49 5.98 15.23
C ARG A 116 -3.81 6.51 14.65
N PRO A 117 -4.88 5.70 14.67
CA PRO A 117 -6.23 6.18 14.39
C PRO A 117 -6.57 7.43 15.21
N GLY A 118 -6.92 8.52 14.52
CA GLY A 118 -7.22 9.83 15.10
C GLY A 118 -6.04 10.81 15.10
N ASP A 119 -4.79 10.33 15.03
CA ASP A 119 -3.61 11.19 15.05
C ASP A 119 -3.47 11.94 13.72
N VAL A 120 -2.86 13.12 13.79
CA VAL A 120 -2.53 13.97 12.64
C VAL A 120 -1.04 13.96 12.42
N VAL A 121 -0.61 13.74 11.18
CA VAL A 121 0.77 13.94 10.73
C VAL A 121 0.87 15.21 9.89
N ARG A 122 2.00 15.89 10.03
CA ARG A 122 2.45 16.95 9.15
C ARG A 122 3.36 16.32 8.11
N VAL A 123 3.04 16.55 6.85
CA VAL A 123 3.80 16.11 5.69
C VAL A 123 4.38 17.35 5.04
N GLU A 124 5.70 17.41 4.96
CA GLU A 124 6.45 18.54 4.42
C GLU A 124 7.39 18.06 3.33
N PHE A 125 7.42 18.79 2.23
CA PHE A 125 8.36 18.52 1.13
C PHE A 125 8.75 19.83 0.45
N ALA A 126 10.01 19.93 0.06
CA ALA A 126 10.57 21.11 -0.58
C ALA A 126 10.17 21.17 -2.06
N THR A 127 9.59 22.29 -2.48
CA THR A 127 9.20 22.54 -3.88
C THR A 127 9.60 23.95 -4.29
N PRO A 128 10.89 24.14 -4.59
CA PRO A 128 11.40 25.43 -5.01
C PRO A 128 10.72 25.86 -6.31
N ASP A 129 10.51 27.18 -6.44
CA ASP A 129 9.92 27.80 -7.64
C ASP A 129 8.52 27.29 -8.04
N LEU A 130 7.68 26.93 -7.07
CA LEU A 130 6.29 26.56 -7.37
C LEU A 130 5.57 27.76 -8.03
N ALA A 131 5.10 27.53 -9.27
CA ALA A 131 4.41 28.55 -10.04
C ALA A 131 3.18 29.07 -9.28
N SER A 132 2.73 30.28 -9.60
CA SER A 132 1.42 30.71 -9.11
C SER A 132 0.31 30.07 -9.91
N GLY A 133 -0.78 29.71 -9.23
CA GLY A 133 -1.92 29.03 -9.83
C GLY A 133 -2.44 27.87 -8.99
N ASP A 134 -3.26 27.04 -9.64
CA ASP A 134 -3.86 25.87 -9.01
C ASP A 134 -2.91 24.68 -9.05
N HIS A 135 -2.70 24.09 -7.88
CA HIS A 135 -1.87 22.92 -7.68
C HIS A 135 -2.68 21.80 -7.04
N ARG A 136 -2.28 20.56 -7.33
CA ARG A 136 -2.90 19.36 -6.79
C ARG A 136 -1.84 18.46 -6.17
N VAL A 137 -1.99 18.18 -4.88
CA VAL A 137 -1.23 17.14 -4.21
C VAL A 137 -2.08 15.90 -4.07
N LYS A 138 -1.53 14.76 -4.48
CA LYS A 138 -2.06 13.44 -4.15
C LYS A 138 -1.17 12.82 -3.08
N VAL A 139 -1.78 12.34 -2.01
CA VAL A 139 -1.14 11.54 -0.97
C VAL A 139 -1.70 10.13 -1.07
N SER A 140 -0.86 9.10 -1.01
CA SER A 140 -1.32 7.72 -1.00
C SER A 140 -0.54 6.87 -0.01
N ILE A 141 -1.25 5.98 0.69
CA ILE A 141 -0.68 5.03 1.64
C ILE A 141 -1.50 3.74 1.66
N ASN A 142 -0.82 2.60 1.50
CA ASN A 142 -1.43 1.26 1.57
C ASN A 142 -2.73 1.05 0.75
N GLY A 143 -2.87 1.76 -0.37
CA GLY A 143 -4.02 1.64 -1.30
C GLY A 143 -5.04 2.78 -1.18
N ASP A 144 -5.02 3.52 -0.08
CA ASP A 144 -5.81 4.73 0.09
C ASP A 144 -5.18 5.91 -0.67
N GLU A 145 -6.00 6.76 -1.28
CA GLU A 145 -5.58 7.89 -2.10
C GLU A 145 -6.38 9.14 -1.79
N GLU A 146 -5.69 10.16 -1.28
CA GLU A 146 -6.27 11.47 -1.01
C GLU A 146 -5.75 12.53 -1.95
N VAL A 147 -6.67 13.41 -2.38
CA VAL A 147 -6.36 14.47 -3.34
C VAL A 147 -6.75 15.81 -2.78
N PHE A 148 -5.73 16.63 -2.53
CA PHE A 148 -5.90 18.00 -2.07
C PHE A 148 -5.56 18.99 -3.17
N ARG A 149 -6.34 20.07 -3.27
CA ARG A 149 -6.13 21.15 -4.23
C ARG A 149 -5.95 22.45 -3.47
N PHE A 150 -4.96 23.23 -3.87
CA PHE A 150 -4.69 24.54 -3.31
C PHE A 150 -4.24 25.50 -4.39
N ASN A 151 -4.27 26.79 -4.06
CA ASN A 151 -3.86 27.88 -4.95
C ASN A 151 -2.68 28.64 -4.33
N VAL A 152 -1.72 29.04 -5.17
CA VAL A 152 -0.45 29.69 -4.78
C VAL A 152 -0.24 31.04 -5.45
#